data_AF-A0A4Y2TQN8-F1
#
_entry.id   AF-A0A4Y2TQN8-F1
#
_cell.length_a   1.000
_cell.length_b   1.000
_cell.length_c   1.000
_cell.angle_alpha   90.00
_cell.angle_beta   90.00
_cell.angle_gamma   90.00
#
_symmetry.space_group_name_H-M   'P 1'
#
loop_
_entity.id
_entity.type
_entity.pdbx_description
1 polymer ?
#
loop_
_entity_poly.entity_id
_entity_poly.type
_entity_poly.pdbx_seq_one_letter_code
_entity_poly.pdbx_strand_id
1 'polypeptide(L)'
;MELILNRPLQRFVCQLHSNELPLCHLFAHVDRTPTVPRSLTGEIRKSFSGCEKLSVVTSMPIECKLCEVTNKKDLSTDQLYLSLPKYLS
;
A
#
# COMPACT_ATOMS: atom_id res chain seq x y z
N MET A 1 -16.86 12.70 -26.00
CA MET A 1 -15.91 12.25 -24.94
C MET A 1 -14.47 12.62 -25.25
N GLU A 2 -13.95 12.38 -26.47
CA GLU A 2 -12.58 12.80 -26.85
C GLU A 2 -12.37 14.32 -26.85
N LEU A 3 -13.40 15.08 -27.22
CA LEU A 3 -13.41 16.55 -27.26
C LEU A 3 -13.17 17.23 -25.89
N ILE A 4 -13.50 16.55 -24.79
CA ILE A 4 -13.33 17.08 -23.42
C ILE A 4 -11.91 16.82 -22.91
N LEU A 5 -11.28 15.73 -23.37
CA LEU A 5 -9.99 15.25 -22.87
C LEU A 5 -8.80 15.64 -23.77
N ASN A 6 -9.07 16.18 -24.97
CA ASN A 6 -8.10 16.70 -25.95
C ASN A 6 -6.89 15.77 -26.21
N ARG A 7 -7.10 14.45 -26.08
CA ARG A 7 -6.12 13.39 -26.31
C ARG A 7 -6.84 12.15 -26.85
N PRO A 8 -6.19 11.34 -27.70
CA PRO A 8 -6.83 10.16 -28.30
C PRO A 8 -7.20 9.15 -27.21
N LEU A 9 -8.50 8.97 -26.97
CA LEU A 9 -9.01 8.03 -25.96
C LEU A 9 -8.64 6.60 -26.30
N GLN A 10 -8.43 6.32 -27.59
CA GLN A 10 -7.96 5.04 -28.08
C GLN A 10 -6.70 4.56 -27.35
N ARG A 11 -5.73 5.43 -27.05
CA ARG A 11 -4.51 5.02 -26.33
C ARG A 11 -4.80 4.57 -24.89
N PHE A 12 -5.69 5.30 -24.21
CA PHE A 12 -6.13 4.93 -22.85
C PHE A 12 -6.88 3.61 -22.86
N VAL A 13 -7.77 3.39 -23.82
CA VAL A 13 -8.52 2.13 -23.97
C VAL A 13 -7.58 0.98 -24.27
N CYS A 14 -6.64 1.13 -25.21
CA CYS A 14 -5.64 0.11 -25.51
C CYS A 14 -4.74 -0.24 -24.31
N GLN A 15 -4.34 0.76 -23.52
CA GLN A 15 -3.56 0.55 -22.30
C GLN A 15 -4.37 -0.17 -21.22
N LEU A 16 -5.64 0.21 -21.02
CA LEU A 16 -6.53 -0.48 -20.09
C LEU A 16 -6.71 -1.95 -20.47
N HIS A 17 -6.96 -2.24 -21.74
CA HIS A 17 -7.12 -3.61 -22.22
C HIS A 17 -5.84 -4.44 -22.10
N SER A 18 -4.67 -3.82 -22.31
CA SER A 18 -3.38 -4.50 -22.15
C SER A 18 -3.08 -4.85 -20.68
N ASN A 19 -3.63 -4.07 -19.75
CA ASN A 19 -3.43 -4.26 -18.32
C ASN A 19 -4.52 -5.14 -17.67
N GLU A 20 -5.58 -5.49 -18.40
CA GLU A 20 -6.74 -6.21 -17.88
C GLU A 20 -6.35 -7.58 -17.30
N LEU A 21 -5.63 -8.41 -18.07
CA LEU A 21 -5.15 -9.72 -17.60
C LEU A 21 -4.15 -9.62 -16.44
N PRO A 22 -3.08 -8.80 -16.52
CA PRO A 22 -2.16 -8.59 -15.40
C PRO A 22 -2.85 -8.11 -14.12
N LEU A 23 -3.82 -7.20 -14.25
CA LEU A 23 -4.59 -6.69 -13.11
C LEU A 23 -5.50 -7.78 -12.54
N CYS A 24 -6.21 -8.55 -13.36
CA CYS A 24 -7.02 -9.67 -12.87
C CYS A 24 -6.16 -10.71 -12.13
N HIS A 25 -4.96 -11.01 -12.60
CA HIS A 25 -4.03 -11.90 -11.90
C HIS A 25 -3.52 -11.29 -10.59
N LEU A 26 -3.22 -9.99 -10.59
CA LEU A 26 -2.79 -9.27 -9.39
C LEU A 26 -3.91 -9.26 -8.34
N PHE A 27 -5.15 -8.94 -8.73
CA PHE A 27 -6.30 -8.99 -7.85
C PHE A 27 -6.58 -10.41 -7.38
N ALA A 28 -6.54 -11.43 -8.24
CA ALA A 28 -6.68 -12.82 -7.80
C ALA A 28 -5.56 -13.27 -6.84
N HIS A 29 -4.37 -12.68 -6.94
CA HIS A 29 -3.25 -12.93 -6.03
C HIS A 29 -3.41 -12.21 -4.70
N VAL A 30 -3.89 -10.96 -4.72
CA VAL A 30 -4.08 -10.10 -3.54
C VAL A 30 -5.38 -10.44 -2.79
N ASP A 31 -6.47 -10.68 -3.52
CA ASP A 31 -7.78 -11.14 -3.02
C ASP A 31 -7.81 -12.63 -2.75
N ARG A 32 -6.71 -13.36 -3.02
CA ARG A 32 -6.45 -14.60 -2.31
C ARG A 32 -6.34 -14.21 -0.84
N THR A 33 -7.49 -14.21 -0.18
CA THR A 33 -7.64 -14.21 1.28
C THR A 33 -6.47 -15.05 1.75
N PRO A 34 -5.57 -14.52 2.61
CA PRO A 34 -4.41 -15.29 3.03
C PRO A 34 -5.01 -16.60 3.48
N THR A 35 -4.80 -17.63 2.66
CA THR A 35 -5.39 -18.93 2.92
C THR A 35 -4.55 -19.29 4.09
N VAL A 36 -5.10 -19.02 5.29
CA VAL A 36 -4.39 -19.14 6.57
C VAL A 36 -3.60 -20.41 6.37
N PRO A 37 -2.25 -20.32 6.34
CA PRO A 37 -1.44 -21.42 5.84
C PRO A 37 -2.00 -22.66 6.50
N ARG A 38 -2.31 -23.71 5.75
CA ARG A 38 -2.86 -24.92 6.38
C ARG A 38 -1.92 -25.44 7.48
N SER A 39 -0.65 -25.00 7.44
CA SER A 39 0.43 -25.14 8.41
C SER A 39 0.46 -24.11 9.57
N LEU A 40 -0.41 -23.11 9.63
CA LEU A 40 -0.78 -22.40 10.86
C LEU A 40 -1.64 -23.31 11.76
N THR A 41 -1.18 -24.55 11.91
CA THR A 41 -1.70 -25.61 12.77
C THR A 41 -0.56 -26.22 13.61
N GLY A 42 0.64 -25.63 13.56
CA GLY A 42 1.75 -25.95 14.46
C GLY A 42 1.89 -25.00 15.65
N GLU A 43 2.92 -25.24 16.45
CA GLU A 43 3.38 -24.50 17.64
C GLU A 43 3.26 -22.97 17.53
N ILE A 44 3.44 -22.42 16.33
CA ILE A 44 3.26 -21.00 15.99
C ILE A 44 1.85 -20.50 16.38
N ARG A 45 0.78 -21.25 16.07
CA ARG A 45 -0.58 -20.86 16.45
C ARG A 45 -0.81 -20.90 17.97
N LYS A 46 -0.11 -21.80 18.68
CA LYS A 46 -0.13 -21.86 20.15
C LYS A 46 0.67 -20.70 20.77
N SER A 47 1.77 -20.27 20.16
CA SER A 47 2.47 -19.07 20.62
C SER A 47 1.66 -17.78 20.39
N PHE A 48 0.74 -17.78 19.43
CA PHE A 48 -0.21 -16.67 19.25
C PHE A 48 -1.41 -16.72 20.20
N SER A 49 -1.76 -17.87 20.78
CA SER A 49 -2.84 -17.96 21.78
C SER A 49 -2.39 -17.31 23.09
N GLY A 50 -2.70 -16.02 23.25
CA GLY A 50 -2.24 -15.18 24.34
C GLY A 50 -1.73 -13.81 23.87
N CYS A 51 -1.41 -13.67 22.57
CA CYS A 51 -0.99 -12.40 21.97
C CYS A 51 -2.07 -11.31 22.06
N GLU A 52 -3.35 -11.70 21.99
CA GLU A 52 -4.50 -10.81 22.17
C GLU A 52 -4.58 -10.20 23.58
N LYS A 53 -3.96 -10.84 24.58
CA LYS A 53 -3.86 -10.36 25.97
C LYS A 53 -2.53 -9.68 26.27
N LEU A 54 -1.57 -9.69 25.35
CA LEU A 54 -0.32 -8.96 25.56
C LEU A 54 -0.63 -7.46 25.54
N SER A 55 -0.23 -6.76 26.61
CA SER A 55 -0.37 -5.31 26.64
C SER A 55 0.43 -4.73 25.49
N VAL A 56 -0.12 -3.72 24.81
CA VAL A 56 0.64 -2.92 23.86
C VAL A 56 1.86 -2.38 24.59
N VAL A 57 3.04 -2.90 24.25
CA VAL A 57 4.30 -2.39 24.76
C VAL A 57 4.47 -1.00 24.14
N THR A 58 4.50 0.03 24.98
CA THR A 58 4.89 1.36 24.56
C THR A 58 6.35 1.31 24.11
N SER A 59 6.56 1.36 22.80
CA SER A 59 7.87 1.55 22.21
C SER A 59 8.29 3.01 22.36
N MET A 60 9.59 3.26 22.55
CA MET A 60 10.10 4.62 22.49
C MET A 60 9.86 5.19 21.08
N PRO A 61 9.31 6.41 20.95
CA PRO A 61 9.19 7.04 19.65
C PRO A 61 10.60 7.26 19.10
N ILE A 62 10.81 6.82 17.86
CA ILE A 62 12.05 7.13 17.14
C ILE A 62 11.95 8.60 16.75
N GLU A 63 12.85 9.42 17.27
CA GLU A 63 12.93 10.83 16.92
C GLU A 63 13.42 10.96 15.48
N CYS A 64 12.47 10.96 14.54
CA CYS A 64 12.76 11.19 13.13
C CYS A 64 12.98 12.69 12.90
N LYS A 65 14.23 13.13 12.83
CA LYS A 65 14.57 14.41 12.19
C LYS A 65 14.36 14.29 10.69
N LEU A 66 13.14 14.51 10.24
CA LEU A 66 12.85 14.66 8.82
C LEU A 66 13.54 15.95 8.35
N CYS A 67 14.51 15.86 7.43
CA CYS A 67 15.04 17.05 6.77
C CYS A 67 13.89 17.74 6.02
N GLU A 68 13.70 19.04 6.25
CA GLU A 68 12.75 19.84 5.49
C GLU A 68 13.10 19.76 4.00
N VAL A 69 12.24 19.11 3.22
CA VAL A 69 12.40 19.07 1.77
C VAL A 69 12.03 20.45 1.23
N THR A 70 13.05 21.27 1.00
CA THR A 70 12.94 22.65 0.49
C THR A 70 12.46 22.68 -0.96
N ASN A 71 12.82 21.67 -1.76
CA ASN A 71 12.39 21.55 -3.15
C ASN A 71 11.37 20.43 -3.35
N LYS A 72 10.10 20.75 -3.10
CA LYS A 72 8.97 19.82 -3.30
C LYS A 72 8.75 19.40 -4.76
N LYS A 73 9.42 20.05 -5.72
CA LYS A 73 9.27 19.76 -7.16
C LYS A 73 9.99 18.48 -7.58
N ASP A 74 10.97 18.05 -6.78
CA ASP A 74 11.76 16.85 -7.07
C ASP A 74 11.16 15.59 -6.42
N LEU A 75 10.06 15.74 -5.68
CA LEU A 75 9.39 14.64 -4.98
C LEU A 75 8.39 13.93 -5.89
N SER A 76 8.32 12.60 -5.75
CA SER A 76 7.21 11.83 -6.33
C SER A 76 5.89 12.13 -5.60
N THR A 77 4.77 11.78 -6.21
CA THR A 77 3.44 11.94 -5.62
C THR A 77 3.31 11.26 -4.25
N ASP A 78 3.92 10.09 -4.09
CA ASP A 78 3.89 9.34 -2.82
C ASP A 78 4.74 10.01 -1.74
N GLN A 79 5.89 10.56 -2.12
CA GLN A 79 6.75 11.30 -1.20
C GLN A 79 6.10 12.63 -0.76
N LEU A 80 5.37 13.29 -1.66
CA LEU A 80 4.56 14.46 -1.32
C LEU A 80 3.47 14.11 -0.32
N TYR A 81 2.79 12.97 -0.51
CA TYR A 81 1.74 12.50 0.39
C TYR A 81 2.26 12.27 1.81
N LEU A 82 3.43 11.65 1.94
CA LEU A 82 4.08 11.40 3.23
C LEU A 82 4.66 12.67 3.88
N SER A 83 4.94 13.71 3.09
CA SER A 83 5.38 15.01 3.60
C SER A 83 4.24 15.89 4.14
N LEU A 84 2.98 15.44 4.02
CA LEU A 84 1.84 16.20 4.53
C LEU A 84 1.76 16.14 6.07
N PRO A 85 1.40 17.25 6.75
CA PRO A 85 1.36 17.33 8.21
C PRO A 85 0.44 16.30 8.90
N LYS A 86 -0.46 15.66 8.15
CA LYS A 86 -1.41 14.66 8.66
C LYS A 86 -0.74 13.37 9.16
N TYR A 87 0.52 13.13 8.78
CA TYR A 87 1.28 11.91 9.11
C TYR A 87 2.44 12.15 10.08
N LEU A 88 2.57 13.36 10.63
CA LEU A 88 3.65 13.75 11.54
C LEU A 88 3.18 13.84 13.01
N SER A 89 2.10 13.15 13.39
CA SER A 89 1.59 13.07 14.77
C SER A 89 1.96 11.76 15.45
#